data_AF-A0A7C2E6B6-F1
#
_entry.id   AF-A0A7C2E6B6-F1
#
_cell.length_a   1.000
_cell.length_b   1.000
_cell.length_c   1.000
_cell.angle_alpha   90.00
_cell.angle_beta   90.00
_cell.angle_gamma   90.00
#
_symmetry.space_group_name_H-M   'P 1'
#
loop_
_entity.id
_entity.type
_entity.pdbx_description
1 polymer ?
#
loop_
_entity_poly.entity_id
_entity_poly.type
_entity_poly.pdbx_seq_one_letter_code
_entity_poly.pdbx_strand_id
1 'polypeptide(L)'
;MALTRRSFLKILAAGTALAAGPRVGSRLGSRLFSRLRLGGGRLPALVASPEAPGTLVQLSGLPGSDGGVAVAYAAERSARTEPGEAGRRWIMVIDLAKCDGCRECTRACTAMHFVPSGQEWIRVYEMRDDATGNVYWLPRPCMQCDNPPCVKVCPVSATWKREDGIVMQDTSRCI
;
A
#
# COMPACT_ATOMS: atom_id res chain seq x y z
N MET A 1 -11.54 33.62 20.52
CA MET A 1 -12.97 33.32 20.25
C MET A 1 -13.05 31.99 19.51
N ALA A 2 -13.69 30.97 20.08
CA ALA A 2 -13.83 29.66 19.43
C ALA A 2 -15.09 29.61 18.57
N LEU A 3 -14.95 29.29 17.28
CA LEU A 3 -16.08 29.08 16.37
C LEU A 3 -16.78 27.77 16.71
N THR A 4 -18.05 27.86 17.11
CA THR A 4 -18.83 26.68 17.49
C THR A 4 -19.28 25.87 16.27
N ARG A 5 -19.49 24.56 16.46
CA ARG A 5 -19.87 23.57 15.43
C ARG A 5 -21.08 23.98 14.56
N ARG A 6 -21.98 24.84 15.07
CA ARG A 6 -23.13 25.38 14.32
C ARG A 6 -22.74 26.41 13.26
N SER A 7 -21.64 27.16 13.43
CA SER A 7 -21.20 28.16 12.45
C SER A 7 -20.59 27.50 11.21
N PHE A 8 -19.87 26.39 11.38
CA PHE A 8 -19.21 25.67 10.28
C PHE A 8 -20.22 25.06 9.29
N LEU A 9 -21.35 24.53 9.80
CA LEU A 9 -22.40 23.92 8.99
C LEU A 9 -23.15 24.92 8.09
N LYS A 10 -23.18 26.22 8.45
CA LYS A 10 -23.79 27.26 7.60
C LYS A 10 -22.96 27.58 6.36
N ILE A 11 -21.64 27.37 6.41
CA ILE A 11 -20.73 27.64 5.29
C ILE A 11 -20.89 26.59 4.19
N LEU A 12 -21.11 25.31 4.57
CA LEU A 12 -21.30 24.21 3.62
C LEU A 12 -22.65 24.27 2.88
N ALA A 13 -23.68 24.88 3.46
CA ALA A 13 -25.01 24.98 2.86
C ALA A 13 -25.13 26.04 1.75
N ALA A 14 -24.13 26.89 1.56
CA ALA A 14 -24.14 27.98 0.57
C ALA A 14 -23.33 27.66 -0.72
N GLY A 15 -22.73 26.48 -0.82
CA GLY A 15 -21.70 26.15 -1.82
C GLY A 15 -22.18 25.55 -3.15
N THR A 16 -23.49 25.41 -3.40
CA THR A 16 -24.02 24.85 -4.66
C THR A 16 -24.46 25.96 -5.62
N ALA A 17 -23.53 26.42 -6.45
CA ALA A 17 -23.81 27.29 -7.60
C ALA A 17 -23.25 26.65 -8.89
N LEU A 18 -24.08 26.65 -9.94
CA LEU A 18 -23.80 25.96 -11.20
C LEU A 18 -22.73 26.68 -12.03
N ALA A 19 -21.95 25.90 -12.79
CA ALA A 19 -21.26 26.37 -13.99
C ALA A 19 -21.47 25.38 -15.14
N ALA A 20 -22.55 25.57 -15.91
CA ALA A 20 -22.73 24.88 -17.19
C ALA A 20 -21.94 25.63 -18.28
N GLY A 21 -21.17 24.90 -19.09
CA GLY A 21 -20.39 25.40 -20.23
C GLY A 21 -20.54 24.49 -21.45
N PRO A 22 -20.46 25.02 -22.69
CA PRO A 22 -21.22 24.45 -23.80
C PRO A 22 -20.56 23.27 -24.53
N ARG A 23 -21.41 22.43 -25.11
CA ARG A 23 -21.02 21.46 -26.15
C ARG A 23 -20.70 22.21 -27.46
N VAL A 24 -19.44 22.23 -27.86
CA VAL A 24 -19.05 22.54 -29.25
C VAL A 24 -18.19 21.41 -29.79
N GLY A 25 -18.79 20.59 -30.66
CA GLY A 25 -18.06 19.55 -31.39
C GLY A 25 -17.51 20.10 -32.69
N SER A 26 -16.19 20.26 -32.80
CA SER A 26 -15.51 20.55 -34.07
C SER A 26 -14.23 19.74 -34.23
N ARG A 27 -14.38 18.62 -34.95
CA ARG A 27 -13.38 17.82 -35.66
C ARG A 27 -11.97 18.45 -35.80
N LEU A 28 -11.08 18.25 -34.81
CA LEU A 28 -9.66 18.60 -34.96
C LEU A 28 -8.67 17.67 -34.23
N GLY A 29 -9.10 16.47 -33.80
CA GLY A 29 -8.28 15.54 -33.00
C GLY A 29 -7.48 14.48 -33.77
N SER A 30 -7.65 14.35 -35.09
CA SER A 30 -7.13 13.20 -35.86
C SER A 30 -5.87 13.46 -36.70
N ARG A 31 -5.15 14.58 -36.48
CA ARG A 31 -3.97 14.97 -37.28
C ARG A 31 -2.65 15.13 -36.51
N LEU A 32 -2.58 14.75 -35.23
CA LEU A 32 -1.31 14.71 -34.47
C LEU A 32 -0.71 13.30 -34.28
N PHE A 33 -1.29 12.27 -34.89
CA PHE A 33 -0.70 10.91 -34.96
C PHE A 33 0.07 10.63 -36.27
N SER A 34 0.46 11.68 -37.00
CA SER A 34 1.27 11.55 -38.21
C SER A 34 2.42 12.57 -38.19
N ARG A 35 3.64 12.08 -38.47
CA ARG A 35 4.89 12.83 -38.65
C ARG A 35 5.63 13.28 -37.37
N LEU A 36 6.14 12.31 -36.60
CA LEU A 36 7.55 12.35 -36.23
C LEU A 36 8.30 11.15 -36.83
N ARG A 37 8.75 11.31 -38.07
CA ARG A 37 9.96 10.61 -38.54
C ARG A 37 11.16 11.43 -38.09
N LEU A 38 11.67 11.14 -36.89
CA LEU A 38 13.03 11.55 -36.51
C LEU A 38 13.99 10.48 -37.02
N GLY A 39 15.06 10.91 -37.69
CA GLY A 39 15.94 10.01 -38.44
C GLY A 39 16.93 9.24 -37.57
N GLY A 40 17.22 8.01 -37.97
CA GLY A 40 18.52 7.32 -37.83
C GLY A 40 19.07 6.98 -36.43
N GLY A 41 18.60 7.61 -35.36
CA GLY A 41 19.10 7.40 -34.00
C GLY A 41 18.16 6.54 -33.15
N ARG A 42 18.72 5.61 -32.36
CA ARG A 42 17.97 4.93 -31.29
C ARG A 42 17.55 6.00 -30.27
N LEU A 43 16.24 6.16 -30.04
CA LEU A 43 15.73 6.98 -28.96
C LEU A 43 16.24 6.43 -27.61
N PRO A 44 16.64 7.27 -26.66
CA PRO A 44 17.06 6.80 -25.34
C PRO A 44 15.90 6.08 -24.63
N ALA A 45 16.21 4.96 -23.98
CA ALA A 45 15.26 4.29 -23.10
C ALA A 45 14.98 5.20 -21.89
N LEU A 46 13.78 5.75 -21.81
CA LEU A 46 13.30 6.55 -20.70
C LEU A 46 12.48 5.66 -19.75
N VAL A 47 12.83 5.65 -18.47
CA VAL A 47 12.15 4.88 -17.42
C VAL A 47 11.63 5.85 -16.35
N ALA A 48 10.49 5.54 -15.74
CA ALA A 48 9.94 6.38 -14.67
C ALA A 48 10.87 6.38 -13.44
N SER A 49 11.15 7.55 -12.88
CA SER A 49 11.96 7.67 -11.66
C SER A 49 11.22 7.07 -10.46
N PRO A 50 11.87 6.19 -9.67
CA PRO A 50 11.31 5.73 -8.41
C PRO A 50 11.34 6.81 -7.31
N GLU A 51 12.17 7.84 -7.47
CA GLU A 51 12.39 8.92 -6.49
C GLU A 51 11.50 10.15 -6.74
N ALA A 52 11.02 10.32 -7.99
CA ALA A 52 10.22 11.48 -8.40
C ALA A 52 9.04 11.06 -9.30
N PRO A 53 7.80 10.97 -8.78
CA PRO A 53 6.65 10.55 -9.57
C PRO A 53 6.35 11.55 -10.70
N GLY A 54 6.25 11.04 -11.93
CA GLY A 54 6.04 11.84 -13.14
C GLY A 54 7.32 12.28 -13.86
N THR A 55 8.50 12.04 -13.29
CA THR A 55 9.78 12.30 -13.96
C THR A 55 10.25 11.06 -14.71
N LEU A 56 10.66 11.23 -15.97
CA LEU A 56 11.34 10.20 -16.76
C LEU A 56 12.85 10.41 -16.67
N VAL A 57 13.59 9.34 -16.33
CA VAL A 57 15.04 9.30 -16.26
C VAL A 57 15.57 8.46 -17.42
N GLN A 58 16.64 8.94 -18.05
CA GLN A 58 17.31 8.25 -19.14
C GLN A 58 18.16 7.10 -18.61
N LEU A 59 17.88 5.87 -19.08
CA LEU A 59 18.62 4.68 -18.69
C LEU A 59 19.96 4.64 -19.42
N SER A 60 20.98 5.26 -18.82
CA SER A 60 22.34 5.35 -19.35
C SER A 60 23.28 4.33 -18.69
N GLY A 61 24.13 3.68 -19.49
CA GLY A 61 25.35 3.03 -19.00
C GLY A 61 25.21 1.56 -18.59
N LEU A 62 24.96 0.68 -19.56
CA LEU A 62 24.79 -0.76 -19.33
C LEU A 62 25.37 -1.57 -20.55
N PRO A 63 26.17 -2.67 -20.41
CA PRO A 63 26.57 -3.70 -21.44
C PRO A 63 25.97 -5.17 -21.44
N GLY A 64 25.49 -5.73 -22.56
CA GLY A 64 24.62 -6.94 -22.67
C GLY A 64 24.94 -7.81 -23.89
N SER A 65 23.95 -8.49 -24.51
CA SER A 65 24.21 -9.56 -25.52
C SER A 65 25.14 -9.15 -26.68
N ASP A 66 25.11 -7.88 -27.04
CA ASP A 66 25.93 -7.26 -28.09
C ASP A 66 26.76 -6.08 -27.55
N GLY A 67 26.93 -6.00 -26.21
CA GLY A 67 27.67 -4.95 -25.52
C GLY A 67 26.82 -3.81 -24.92
N GLY A 68 25.47 -3.90 -24.88
CA GLY A 68 24.53 -3.00 -24.14
C GLY A 68 23.54 -3.73 -23.15
N VAL A 69 23.54 -3.56 -21.79
CA VAL A 69 22.92 -4.54 -20.82
C VAL A 69 21.40 -4.45 -20.85
N ALA A 70 20.81 -5.57 -20.46
CA ALA A 70 19.76 -5.65 -19.45
C ALA A 70 19.60 -4.38 -18.60
N VAL A 71 18.65 -3.55 -19.02
CA VAL A 71 17.30 -3.67 -18.43
C VAL A 71 17.39 -3.98 -16.93
N ALA A 72 17.37 -2.91 -16.12
CA ALA A 72 16.96 -3.07 -14.75
C ALA A 72 15.56 -3.72 -14.74
N TYR A 73 15.31 -4.62 -13.79
CA TYR A 73 13.94 -4.94 -13.45
C TYR A 73 13.28 -3.65 -12.99
N ALA A 74 12.47 -3.05 -13.88
CA ALA A 74 11.24 -2.48 -13.41
C ALA A 74 10.51 -3.64 -12.75
N ALA A 75 10.66 -3.76 -11.43
CA ALA A 75 9.63 -4.39 -10.65
C ALA A 75 8.35 -3.66 -11.06
N GLU A 76 7.49 -4.37 -11.82
CA GLU A 76 6.10 -3.94 -11.95
C GLU A 76 5.69 -3.55 -10.53
N ARG A 77 5.18 -2.32 -10.34
CA ARG A 77 4.51 -2.01 -9.08
C ARG A 77 3.51 -3.14 -8.92
N SER A 78 3.74 -4.04 -7.95
CA SER A 78 2.86 -5.17 -7.80
C SER A 78 1.47 -4.56 -7.66
N ALA A 79 0.51 -5.06 -8.45
CA ALA A 79 -0.74 -4.37 -8.75
C ALA A 79 -1.71 -4.28 -7.54
N ARG A 80 -1.13 -4.29 -6.33
CA ARG A 80 -1.68 -4.34 -4.98
C ARG A 80 -0.97 -3.36 -4.04
N THR A 81 -0.09 -2.45 -4.51
CA THR A 81 0.37 -1.30 -3.70
C THR A 81 -0.74 -0.25 -3.57
N GLU A 82 -1.89 -0.68 -3.07
CA GLU A 82 -3.02 0.19 -2.73
C GLU A 82 -2.61 1.12 -1.58
N PRO A 83 -2.68 2.46 -1.74
CA PRO A 83 -2.01 3.39 -0.83
C PRO A 83 -2.52 3.32 0.62
N GLY A 84 -3.81 3.03 0.80
CA GLY A 84 -4.49 3.19 2.08
C GLY A 84 -5.89 3.76 1.88
N GLU A 85 -6.72 3.70 2.92
CA GLU A 85 -7.77 4.71 3.05
C GLU A 85 -7.15 6.02 3.57
N ALA A 86 -6.93 6.98 2.67
CA ALA A 86 -6.26 8.24 3.01
C ALA A 86 -6.97 8.98 4.17
N GLY A 87 -6.18 9.50 5.12
CA GLY A 87 -6.68 10.22 6.30
C GLY A 87 -7.30 9.35 7.40
N ARG A 88 -7.28 8.02 7.28
CA ARG A 88 -7.68 7.08 8.34
C ARG A 88 -6.47 6.38 8.96
N ARG A 89 -6.65 5.78 10.13
CA ARG A 89 -5.64 4.92 10.79
C ARG A 89 -6.36 3.72 11.42
N TRP A 90 -5.94 2.51 11.07
CA TRP A 90 -6.52 1.28 11.60
C TRP A 90 -5.83 0.85 12.90
N ILE A 91 -6.62 0.47 13.91
CA ILE A 91 -6.16 0.00 15.21
C ILE A 91 -6.99 -1.23 15.59
N MET A 92 -6.34 -2.26 16.12
CA MET A 92 -6.98 -3.43 16.72
C MET A 92 -6.73 -3.41 18.23
N VAL A 93 -7.80 -3.57 19.02
CA VAL A 93 -7.74 -3.70 20.48
C VAL A 93 -8.36 -5.05 20.84
N ILE A 94 -7.62 -5.85 21.63
CA ILE A 94 -8.07 -7.17 22.08
C ILE A 94 -8.26 -7.10 23.60
N ASP A 95 -9.48 -7.34 24.05
CA ASP A 95 -9.84 -7.38 25.47
C ASP A 95 -9.42 -8.73 26.06
N LEU A 96 -8.24 -8.76 26.71
CA LEU A 96 -7.69 -9.98 27.31
C LEU A 96 -8.53 -10.51 28.47
N ALA A 97 -9.31 -9.66 29.17
CA ALA A 97 -10.16 -10.09 30.27
C ALA A 97 -11.38 -10.92 29.80
N LYS A 98 -11.69 -10.87 28.50
CA LYS A 98 -12.74 -11.67 27.84
C LYS A 98 -12.18 -12.82 27.00
N CYS A 99 -10.85 -12.98 26.92
CA CYS A 99 -10.27 -14.06 26.14
C CYS A 99 -10.30 -15.36 26.96
N ASP A 100 -11.05 -16.34 26.48
CA ASP A 100 -11.28 -17.66 27.09
C ASP A 100 -10.37 -18.76 26.53
N GLY A 101 -9.56 -18.43 25.53
CA GLY A 101 -8.67 -19.39 24.86
C GLY A 101 -9.32 -20.21 23.73
N CYS A 102 -10.56 -19.93 23.31
CA CYS A 102 -11.31 -20.76 22.35
C CYS A 102 -10.70 -20.94 20.94
N ARG A 103 -9.68 -20.13 20.57
CA ARG A 103 -8.98 -20.14 19.25
C ARG A 103 -9.86 -19.87 18.02
N GLU A 104 -11.13 -19.48 18.16
CA GLU A 104 -11.98 -19.17 16.99
C GLU A 104 -11.42 -17.98 16.17
N CYS A 105 -10.69 -17.05 16.79
CA CYS A 105 -9.95 -16.01 16.08
C CYS A 105 -8.83 -16.55 15.17
N THR A 106 -8.12 -17.60 15.60
CA THR A 106 -7.14 -18.33 14.78
C THR A 106 -7.83 -19.03 13.62
N ARG A 107 -8.92 -19.76 13.89
CA ARG A 107 -9.70 -20.46 12.87
C ARG A 107 -10.25 -19.52 11.81
N ALA A 108 -10.86 -18.41 12.22
CA ALA A 108 -11.39 -17.39 11.32
C ALA A 108 -10.29 -16.75 10.46
N CYS A 109 -9.13 -16.43 11.04
CA CYS A 109 -7.99 -15.88 10.33
C CYS A 109 -7.46 -16.87 9.27
N THR A 110 -7.25 -18.13 9.65
CA THR A 110 -6.81 -19.20 8.74
C THR A 110 -7.80 -19.42 7.59
N ALA A 111 -9.11 -19.43 7.88
CA ALA A 111 -10.15 -19.59 6.87
C ALA A 111 -10.24 -18.40 5.90
N MET A 112 -10.19 -17.16 6.40
CA MET A 112 -10.31 -15.95 5.58
C MET A 112 -9.08 -15.69 4.68
N HIS A 113 -7.90 -16.13 5.11
CA HIS A 113 -6.64 -15.90 4.38
C HIS A 113 -6.07 -17.16 3.71
N PHE A 114 -6.79 -18.28 3.74
CA PHE A 114 -6.36 -19.58 3.19
C PHE A 114 -4.97 -20.01 3.68
N VAL A 115 -4.69 -19.77 4.97
CA VAL A 115 -3.37 -20.02 5.58
C VAL A 115 -3.09 -21.53 5.56
N PRO A 116 -1.92 -21.98 5.04
CA PRO A 116 -1.59 -23.41 4.99
C PRO A 116 -1.55 -24.05 6.39
N SER A 117 -1.83 -25.36 6.44
CA SER A 117 -1.72 -26.15 7.67
C SER A 117 -0.33 -26.04 8.30
N GLY A 118 -0.28 -25.92 9.62
CA GLY A 118 0.97 -25.70 10.37
C GLY A 118 1.39 -24.23 10.50
N GLN A 119 0.68 -23.28 9.90
CA GLN A 119 0.91 -21.85 10.07
C GLN A 119 -0.29 -21.17 10.76
N GLU A 120 -0.01 -20.22 11.66
CA GLU A 120 -1.01 -19.42 12.38
C GLU A 120 -0.58 -17.95 12.38
N TRP A 121 -1.31 -17.08 11.66
CA TRP A 121 -1.01 -15.64 11.62
C TRP A 121 -1.49 -14.88 12.86
N ILE A 122 -2.45 -15.46 13.59
CA ILE A 122 -2.81 -15.09 14.96
C ILE A 122 -2.78 -16.36 15.80
N ARG A 123 -1.84 -16.43 16.74
CA ARG A 123 -1.70 -17.56 17.67
C ARG A 123 -2.16 -17.14 19.06
N VAL A 124 -2.98 -17.99 19.69
CA VAL A 124 -3.33 -17.85 21.11
C VAL A 124 -2.33 -18.63 21.95
N TYR A 125 -1.72 -17.96 22.90
CA TYR A 125 -0.80 -18.52 23.89
C TYR A 125 -1.48 -18.65 25.25
N GLU A 126 -1.27 -19.77 25.92
CA GLU A 126 -1.48 -19.86 27.37
C GLU A 126 -0.33 -19.14 28.06
N MET A 127 -0.65 -18.18 28.93
CA MET A 127 0.32 -17.43 29.72
C MET A 127 0.03 -17.64 31.19
N ARG A 128 1.07 -17.65 32.02
CA ARG A 128 0.96 -17.62 33.47
C ARG A 128 1.59 -16.34 33.99
N ASP A 129 0.93 -15.71 34.96
CA ASP A 129 1.46 -14.57 35.69
C ASP A 129 2.39 -15.06 36.81
N ASP A 130 3.64 -14.59 36.85
CA ASP A 130 4.65 -15.07 37.79
C ASP A 130 4.37 -14.67 39.24
N ALA A 131 3.65 -13.56 39.47
CA ALA A 131 3.41 -13.01 40.81
C ALA A 131 2.17 -13.62 41.47
N THR A 132 1.15 -13.97 40.69
CA THR A 132 -0.15 -14.47 41.16
C THR A 132 -0.41 -15.93 40.80
N GLY A 133 0.38 -16.51 39.88
CA GLY A 133 0.18 -17.87 39.37
C GLY A 133 -1.04 -18.03 38.45
N ASN A 134 -1.80 -16.95 38.19
CA ASN A 134 -3.02 -16.97 37.38
C ASN A 134 -2.70 -17.30 35.91
N VAL A 135 -3.59 -18.06 35.27
CA VAL A 135 -3.52 -18.37 33.84
C VAL A 135 -4.40 -17.39 33.06
N TYR A 136 -3.89 -16.88 31.95
CA TYR A 136 -4.62 -16.02 31.02
C TYR A 136 -4.23 -16.33 29.57
N TRP A 137 -5.07 -15.91 28.63
CA TRP A 137 -4.89 -16.18 27.21
C TRP A 137 -4.43 -14.94 26.47
N LEU A 138 -3.38 -15.08 25.65
CA LEU A 138 -2.79 -13.96 24.90
C LEU A 138 -2.82 -14.26 23.38
N PRO A 139 -3.83 -13.73 22.66
CA PRO A 139 -3.83 -13.71 21.20
C PRO A 139 -2.73 -12.76 20.68
N ARG A 140 -1.88 -13.26 19.79
CA ARG A 140 -0.77 -12.52 19.18
C ARG A 140 -0.89 -12.51 17.65
N PRO A 141 -1.57 -11.51 17.07
CA PRO A 141 -1.49 -11.21 15.64
C PRO A 141 -0.23 -10.38 15.31
N CYS A 142 -0.03 -10.05 14.04
CA CYS A 142 0.84 -8.94 13.65
C CYS A 142 0.32 -7.62 14.27
N MET A 143 1.16 -6.93 15.04
CA MET A 143 0.80 -5.70 15.76
C MET A 143 0.76 -4.43 14.88
N GLN A 144 1.02 -4.54 13.58
CA GLN A 144 0.95 -3.43 12.60
C GLN A 144 1.76 -2.18 13.01
N CYS A 145 2.94 -2.39 13.61
CA CYS A 145 3.79 -1.36 14.24
C CYS A 145 4.00 -0.12 13.36
N ASP A 146 4.07 1.07 13.97
CA ASP A 146 4.35 2.34 13.26
C ASP A 146 5.81 2.49 12.82
N ASN A 147 6.75 1.86 13.53
CA ASN A 147 8.16 1.79 13.18
C ASN A 147 8.57 0.32 12.94
N PRO A 148 8.04 -0.35 11.90
CA PRO A 148 8.13 -1.81 11.76
C PRO A 148 9.56 -2.24 11.35
N PRO A 149 10.27 -3.03 12.19
CA PRO A 149 11.61 -3.50 11.85
C PRO A 149 11.60 -4.48 10.66
N CYS A 150 10.52 -5.25 10.49
CA CYS A 150 10.31 -6.17 9.38
C CYS A 150 10.20 -5.50 7.99
N VAL A 151 9.89 -4.19 7.93
CA VAL A 151 9.94 -3.42 6.67
C VAL A 151 11.38 -2.98 6.39
N LYS A 152 12.09 -2.47 7.41
CA LYS A 152 13.46 -1.95 7.27
C LYS A 152 14.47 -2.99 6.82
N VAL A 153 14.28 -4.25 7.22
CA VAL A 153 15.20 -5.35 6.92
C VAL A 153 14.91 -6.05 5.59
N CYS A 154 13.79 -5.75 4.92
CA CYS A 154 13.39 -6.46 3.71
C CYS A 154 14.21 -5.99 2.49
N PRO A 155 15.14 -6.81 1.94
CA PRO A 155 16.05 -6.35 0.90
C PRO A 155 15.34 -6.11 -0.44
N VAL A 156 14.24 -6.82 -0.68
CA VAL A 156 13.44 -6.73 -1.90
C VAL A 156 12.25 -5.77 -1.80
N SER A 157 12.01 -5.14 -0.64
CA SER A 157 10.83 -4.31 -0.36
C SER A 157 9.49 -5.03 -0.63
N ALA A 158 9.40 -6.31 -0.25
CA ALA A 158 8.16 -7.08 -0.24
C ALA A 158 7.23 -6.73 0.93
N THR A 159 7.75 -6.06 1.97
CA THR A 159 6.96 -5.50 3.07
C THR A 159 7.03 -3.98 3.05
N TRP A 160 5.91 -3.30 3.32
CA TRP A 160 5.83 -1.83 3.40
C TRP A 160 4.70 -1.38 4.35
N LYS A 161 4.74 -0.12 4.77
CA LYS A 161 3.68 0.52 5.58
C LYS A 161 2.79 1.35 4.65
N ARG A 162 1.48 1.13 4.68
CA ARG A 162 0.46 1.94 3.99
C ARG A 162 0.14 3.22 4.76
N GLU A 163 -0.46 4.20 4.08
CA GLU A 163 -0.86 5.48 4.66
C GLU A 163 -1.87 5.31 5.81
N ASP A 164 -2.71 4.28 5.72
CA ASP A 164 -3.74 3.93 6.71
C ASP A 164 -3.21 3.19 7.95
N GLY A 165 -1.89 3.04 8.07
CA GLY A 165 -1.24 2.43 9.22
C GLY A 165 -1.06 0.91 9.12
N ILE A 166 -1.51 0.24 8.07
CA ILE A 166 -1.33 -1.22 7.91
C ILE A 166 0.06 -1.53 7.34
N VAL A 167 0.76 -2.50 7.92
CA VAL A 167 1.95 -3.13 7.33
C VAL A 167 1.47 -4.24 6.38
N MET A 168 1.79 -4.08 5.10
CA MET A 168 1.50 -5.07 4.06
C MET A 168 2.68 -6.00 3.86
N GLN A 169 2.37 -7.18 3.32
CA GLN A 169 3.34 -8.16 2.85
C GLN A 169 2.89 -8.70 1.49
N ASP A 170 3.80 -8.67 0.51
CA ASP A 170 3.60 -9.18 -0.84
C ASP A 170 4.28 -10.55 -0.96
N THR A 171 3.47 -11.60 -0.93
CA THR A 171 3.90 -12.99 -1.12
C THR A 171 4.46 -13.29 -2.50
N SER A 172 4.17 -12.47 -3.52
CA SER A 172 4.74 -12.66 -4.87
C SER A 172 6.10 -11.99 -5.07
N ARG A 173 6.48 -11.06 -4.18
CA ARG A 173 7.75 -10.34 -4.21
C ARG A 173 8.76 -10.85 -3.18
N CYS A 174 8.30 -11.59 -2.18
CA CYS A 174 9.17 -12.18 -1.16
C CYS A 174 10.01 -13.32 -1.76
N ILE A 175 11.31 -13.32 -1.47
CA ILE A 175 12.28 -14.35 -1.85
C ILE A 175 12.84 -15.04 -0.60
#